data_AF-A0A2S7JGM9-F1
#
_entry.id   AF-A0A2S7JGM9-F1
#
_cell.length_a   1.000
_cell.length_b   1.000
_cell.length_c   1.000
_cell.angle_alpha   90.00
_cell.angle_beta   90.00
_cell.angle_gamma   90.00
#
_symmetry.space_group_name_H-M   'P 1'
#
loop_
_entity.id
_entity.type
_entity.pdbx_description
1 polymer ?
#
loop_
_entity_poly.entity_id
_entity_poly.type
_entity_poly.pdbx_seq_one_letter_code
_entity_poly.pdbx_strand_id
1 'polypeptide(L)'
;MPNFITEDKIEQALLQRLQHVCGFDVLECYTVDPADLNYGSGRLDKRDVLLPQRLREAAIRLNPDVPEATVDAALALLADRRQAMSLAAANREVDNLLRNGIPVRFDDAQGRPQQQQLRLIDFGPDGAKTNKFLAVTQLWIKCTSPTALAD
;
A
#
# COMPACT_ATOMS: atom_id res chain seq x y z
N MET A 1 6.17 -7.41 -42.46
CA MET A 1 5.65 -8.15 -41.29
C MET A 1 5.12 -7.13 -40.30
N PRO A 2 3.91 -7.29 -39.75
CA PRO A 2 3.44 -6.40 -38.68
C PRO A 2 4.38 -6.55 -37.48
N ASN A 3 4.82 -5.43 -36.91
CA ASN A 3 5.62 -5.44 -35.69
C ASN A 3 4.70 -5.88 -34.54
N PHE A 4 4.81 -7.12 -34.09
CA PHE A 4 3.98 -7.65 -33.01
C PHE A 4 4.49 -7.11 -31.67
N ILE A 5 3.73 -6.16 -31.12
CA ILE A 5 3.91 -5.64 -29.77
C ILE A 5 3.13 -6.57 -28.83
N THR A 6 3.83 -7.20 -27.89
CA THR A 6 3.24 -8.07 -26.85
C THR A 6 2.85 -7.24 -25.63
N GLU A 7 1.94 -7.74 -24.79
CA GLU A 7 1.57 -7.11 -23.51
C GLU A 7 2.79 -6.94 -22.60
N ASP A 8 3.64 -7.96 -22.50
CA ASP A 8 4.91 -7.91 -21.79
C ASP A 8 5.82 -6.76 -22.29
N LYS A 9 5.94 -6.56 -23.60
CA LYS A 9 6.71 -5.43 -24.15
C LYS A 9 6.09 -4.08 -23.78
N ILE A 10 4.77 -3.99 -23.71
CA ILE A 10 4.05 -2.76 -23.31
C ILE A 10 4.29 -2.49 -21.82
N GLU A 11 4.17 -3.52 -20.98
CA GLU A 11 4.42 -3.43 -19.54
C GLU A 11 5.85 -2.98 -19.26
N GLN A 12 6.85 -3.66 -19.84
CA GLN A 12 8.26 -3.30 -19.64
C GLN A 12 8.56 -1.87 -20.10
N ALA A 13 8.01 -1.43 -21.24
CA ALA A 13 8.17 -0.06 -21.70
C ALA A 13 7.50 0.96 -20.75
N LEU A 14 6.35 0.62 -20.19
CA LEU A 14 5.65 1.47 -19.22
C LEU A 14 6.41 1.58 -17.90
N LEU A 15 6.92 0.47 -17.38
CA LEU A 15 7.73 0.43 -16.15
C LEU A 15 9.01 1.24 -16.29
N GLN A 16 9.71 1.11 -17.42
CA GLN A 16 10.88 1.93 -17.72
C GLN A 16 10.55 3.42 -17.69
N ARG A 17 9.39 3.80 -18.26
CA ARG A 17 8.96 5.21 -18.25
C ARG A 17 8.60 5.68 -16.83
N LEU A 18 7.86 4.89 -16.06
CA LEU A 18 7.51 5.20 -14.67
C LEU A 18 8.77 5.38 -13.82
N GLN A 19 9.76 4.50 -13.98
CA GLN A 19 11.00 4.56 -13.23
C GLN A 19 11.86 5.77 -13.64
N HIS A 20 12.21 5.87 -14.92
CA HIS A 20 13.23 6.82 -15.38
C HIS A 20 12.70 8.24 -15.61
N VAL A 21 11.41 8.39 -15.94
CA VAL A 21 10.82 9.70 -16.22
C VAL A 21 10.01 10.21 -15.04
N CYS A 22 9.26 9.33 -14.36
CA CYS A 22 8.37 9.72 -13.27
C CYS A 22 8.98 9.50 -11.86
N GLY A 23 10.12 8.80 -11.76
CA GLY A 23 10.80 8.56 -10.48
C GLY A 23 10.13 7.52 -9.57
N PHE A 24 9.35 6.60 -10.14
CA PHE A 24 8.72 5.53 -9.37
C PHE A 24 9.76 4.45 -9.03
N ASP A 25 9.63 3.85 -7.85
CA ASP A 25 10.25 2.56 -7.62
C ASP A 25 9.57 1.50 -8.51
N VAL A 26 10.28 0.43 -8.85
CA VAL A 26 9.71 -0.73 -9.55
C VAL A 26 9.98 -1.98 -8.72
N LEU A 27 8.96 -2.83 -8.58
CA LEU A 27 9.07 -4.14 -7.95
C LEU A 27 8.50 -5.21 -8.88
N GLU A 28 9.34 -6.17 -9.23
CA GLU A 28 8.91 -7.33 -10.01
C GLU A 28 8.28 -8.36 -9.07
N CYS A 29 6.96 -8.54 -9.20
CA CYS A 29 6.15 -9.40 -8.34
C CYS A 29 5.80 -10.74 -8.99
N TYR A 30 6.10 -10.91 -10.28
CA TYR A 30 5.76 -12.12 -11.00
C TYR A 30 6.52 -13.33 -10.45
N THR A 31 5.77 -14.37 -10.11
CA THR A 31 6.29 -15.70 -9.79
C THR A 31 5.62 -16.73 -10.67
N VAL A 32 6.39 -17.74 -11.11
CA VAL A 32 5.84 -18.86 -11.91
C VAL A 32 4.84 -19.66 -11.09
N ASP A 33 5.15 -19.91 -9.81
CA ASP A 33 4.21 -20.50 -8.86
C ASP A 33 3.38 -19.38 -8.20
N PRO A 34 2.06 -19.33 -8.40
CA PRO A 34 1.19 -18.34 -7.76
C PRO A 34 1.21 -18.40 -6.22
N ALA A 35 1.63 -19.52 -5.62
CA ALA A 35 1.76 -19.67 -4.18
C ALA A 35 3.06 -19.07 -3.61
N ASP A 36 4.09 -18.84 -4.43
CA ASP A 36 5.40 -18.33 -3.99
C ASP A 36 5.31 -16.87 -3.52
N LEU A 37 5.74 -16.57 -2.29
CA LEU A 37 5.75 -15.24 -1.67
C LEU A 37 7.08 -14.48 -1.84
N ASN A 38 8.10 -15.10 -2.45
CA ASN A 38 9.48 -14.58 -2.50
C ASN A 38 9.72 -13.55 -3.62
N TYR A 39 8.93 -12.48 -3.63
CA TYR A 39 9.03 -11.39 -4.61
C TYR A 39 9.20 -10.01 -3.96
N GLY A 40 9.77 -9.97 -2.75
CA GLY A 40 10.19 -8.72 -2.10
C GLY A 40 9.08 -7.77 -1.63
N SER A 41 7.81 -8.17 -1.72
CA SER A 41 6.67 -7.34 -1.30
C SER A 41 6.53 -7.17 0.22
N GLY A 42 7.14 -8.06 1.01
CA GLY A 42 6.97 -8.15 2.46
C GLY A 42 5.60 -8.68 2.90
N ARG A 43 4.75 -9.14 1.97
CA ARG A 43 3.48 -9.81 2.28
C ARG A 43 3.75 -11.18 2.91
N LEU A 44 3.01 -11.52 3.97
CA LEU A 44 3.12 -12.81 4.65
C LEU A 44 2.03 -13.79 4.22
N ASP A 45 0.94 -13.29 3.63
CA ASP A 45 -0.16 -14.09 3.10
C ASP A 45 -0.53 -13.62 1.69
N LYS A 46 -0.84 -14.57 0.80
CA LYS A 46 -1.34 -14.30 -0.57
C LYS A 46 -2.70 -13.60 -0.59
N ARG A 47 -3.42 -13.56 0.53
CA ARG A 47 -4.66 -12.80 0.70
C ARG A 47 -4.42 -11.34 1.05
N ASP A 48 -3.21 -10.98 1.48
CA ASP A 48 -2.89 -9.60 1.84
C ASP A 48 -2.78 -8.75 0.58
N VAL A 49 -3.18 -7.49 0.64
CA VAL A 49 -3.04 -6.53 -0.48
C VAL A 49 -2.18 -5.32 -0.10
N LEU A 50 -1.80 -5.22 1.17
CA LEU A 50 -0.95 -4.16 1.69
C LEU A 50 0.53 -4.56 1.58
N LEU A 51 1.39 -3.57 1.38
CA LEU A 51 2.84 -3.71 1.46
C LEU A 51 3.31 -3.19 2.83
N PRO A 52 3.41 -4.04 3.86
CA PRO A 52 3.45 -3.61 5.25
C PRO A 52 4.66 -2.72 5.57
N GLN A 53 5.85 -3.08 5.07
CA GLN A 53 7.06 -2.30 5.29
C GLN A 53 6.96 -0.90 4.67
N ARG A 54 6.54 -0.80 3.40
CA ARG A 54 6.39 0.50 2.72
C ARG A 54 5.31 1.36 3.38
N LEU A 55 4.21 0.75 3.81
CA LEU A 55 3.14 1.44 4.52
C LEU A 55 3.63 1.99 5.86
N ARG A 56 4.39 1.20 6.62
CA ARG A 56 5.01 1.61 7.89
C ARG A 56 6.00 2.76 7.70
N GLU A 57 6.90 2.65 6.71
CA GLU A 57 7.85 3.71 6.38
C GLU A 57 7.15 5.02 6.00
N ALA A 58 6.05 4.95 5.22
CA ALA A 58 5.27 6.12 4.87
C ALA A 58 4.60 6.75 6.10
N ALA A 59 3.98 5.94 6.96
CA ALA A 59 3.31 6.42 8.16
C ALA A 59 4.28 7.10 9.13
N ILE A 60 5.47 6.52 9.38
CA ILE A 60 6.48 7.14 10.26
C ILE A 60 6.98 8.46 9.66
N ARG A 61 7.27 8.47 8.37
CA ARG A 61 7.80 9.66 7.69
C ARG A 61 6.81 10.82 7.65
N LEU A 62 5.52 10.54 7.49
CA LEU A 62 4.47 11.57 7.44
C LEU A 62 4.00 12.05 8.81
N ASN A 63 4.32 11.31 9.88
CA ASN A 63 3.89 11.58 11.25
C ASN A 63 5.06 11.38 12.24
N PRO A 64 6.13 12.18 12.16
CA PRO A 64 7.35 11.99 12.95
C PRO A 64 7.13 12.12 14.47
N ASP A 65 6.06 12.78 14.89
CA ASP A 65 5.72 13.00 16.29
C ASP A 65 4.87 11.86 16.90
N VAL A 66 4.46 10.86 16.09
CA VAL A 66 3.70 9.70 16.57
C VAL A 66 4.66 8.59 17.00
N PRO A 67 4.52 8.05 18.24
CA PRO A 67 5.28 6.88 18.67
C PRO A 67 5.07 5.69 17.74
N GLU A 68 6.14 4.97 17.40
CA GLU A 68 6.09 3.84 16.47
C GLU A 68 5.06 2.76 16.90
N ALA A 69 4.91 2.50 18.20
CA ALA A 69 3.90 1.56 18.70
C ALA A 69 2.46 2.00 18.35
N THR A 70 2.19 3.31 18.37
CA THR A 70 0.90 3.88 17.95
C THR A 70 0.72 3.79 16.43
N VAL A 71 1.80 3.98 15.66
CA VAL A 71 1.79 3.75 14.21
C VAL A 71 1.42 2.30 13.91
N ASP A 72 2.10 1.34 14.54
CA ASP A 72 1.89 -0.09 14.33
C ASP A 72 0.45 -0.52 14.67
N ALA A 73 -0.10 -0.01 15.78
CA ALA A 73 -1.49 -0.24 16.15
C ALA A 73 -2.49 0.35 15.13
N ALA A 74 -2.23 1.55 14.61
CA ALA A 74 -3.07 2.18 13.59
C ALA A 74 -3.04 1.40 12.27
N LEU A 75 -1.87 0.91 11.85
CA LEU A 75 -1.73 0.10 10.64
C LEU A 75 -2.41 -1.25 10.78
N ALA A 76 -2.41 -1.87 11.97
CA ALA A 76 -3.17 -3.07 12.24
C ALA A 76 -4.70 -2.84 12.06
N LEU A 77 -5.21 -1.68 12.48
CA LEU A 77 -6.61 -1.29 12.25
C LEU A 77 -6.93 -1.10 10.76
N LEU A 78 -6.00 -0.53 9.98
CA LEU A 78 -6.18 -0.45 8.54
C LEU A 78 -6.21 -1.84 7.89
N ALA A 79 -5.31 -2.73 8.32
CA ALA A 79 -5.19 -4.09 7.81
C ALA A 79 -6.33 -5.03 8.21
N ASP A 80 -7.18 -4.64 9.16
CA ASP A 80 -8.27 -5.49 9.63
C ASP A 80 -9.29 -5.83 8.53
N ARG A 81 -9.79 -7.06 8.60
CA ARG A 81 -10.68 -7.61 7.58
C ARG A 81 -12.11 -7.19 7.86
N ARG A 82 -12.66 -6.38 6.96
CA ARG A 82 -14.03 -5.85 7.01
C ARG A 82 -15.09 -6.86 6.55
N GLN A 83 -14.94 -8.13 6.93
CA GLN A 83 -15.79 -9.24 6.46
C GLN A 83 -17.25 -9.12 6.90
N ALA A 84 -17.51 -8.45 8.02
CA ALA A 84 -18.87 -8.23 8.53
C ALA A 84 -19.59 -7.06 7.83
N MET A 85 -18.91 -6.32 6.94
CA MET A 85 -19.46 -5.14 6.27
C MET A 85 -19.85 -5.45 4.83
N SER A 86 -20.81 -4.69 4.29
CA SER A 86 -21.01 -4.67 2.84
C SER A 86 -19.79 -4.07 2.14
N LEU A 87 -19.54 -4.46 0.88
CA LEU A 87 -18.42 -3.93 0.10
C LEU A 87 -18.42 -2.40 0.04
N ALA A 88 -19.58 -1.78 -0.15
CA ALA A 88 -19.72 -0.33 -0.19
C ALA A 88 -19.37 0.34 1.16
N ALA A 89 -19.77 -0.27 2.29
CA ALA A 89 -19.45 0.24 3.61
C ALA A 89 -17.94 0.08 3.92
N ALA A 90 -17.37 -1.08 3.61
CA ALA A 90 -15.94 -1.35 3.78
C ALA A 90 -15.08 -0.38 2.95
N ASN A 91 -15.44 -0.15 1.68
CA ASN A 91 -14.72 0.79 0.81
C ASN A 91 -14.80 2.23 1.33
N ARG A 92 -15.97 2.67 1.82
CA ARG A 92 -16.12 4.01 2.39
C ARG A 92 -15.27 4.19 3.65
N GLU A 93 -15.21 3.18 4.51
CA GLU A 93 -14.36 3.23 5.70
C GLU A 93 -12.88 3.30 5.33
N VAL A 94 -12.41 2.44 4.43
CA VAL A 94 -11.01 2.46 3.98
C VAL A 94 -10.67 3.78 3.28
N ASP A 95 -11.52 4.31 2.40
CA ASP A 95 -11.32 5.62 1.77
C ASP A 95 -11.19 6.71 2.83
N ASN A 96 -12.05 6.72 3.86
CA ASN A 96 -11.97 7.69 4.94
C ASN A 96 -10.64 7.59 5.71
N LEU A 97 -10.17 6.39 6.03
CA LEU A 97 -8.90 6.17 6.73
C LEU A 97 -7.69 6.60 5.88
N LEU A 98 -7.72 6.33 4.57
CA LEU A 98 -6.64 6.73 3.66
C LEU A 98 -6.63 8.25 3.40
N ARG A 99 -7.81 8.85 3.20
CA ARG A 99 -8.00 10.26 2.85
C ARG A 99 -7.80 11.18 4.04
N ASN A 100 -8.46 10.89 5.16
CA ASN A 100 -8.52 11.77 6.33
C ASN A 100 -7.49 11.39 7.41
N GLY A 101 -6.85 10.23 7.27
CA GLY A 101 -5.97 9.65 8.27
C GLY A 101 -6.70 8.75 9.27
N ILE A 102 -5.90 7.98 10.01
CA ILE A 102 -6.39 7.07 11.05
C ILE A 102 -6.40 7.83 12.39
N PRO A 103 -7.53 7.91 13.10
CA PRO A 103 -7.58 8.60 14.39
C PRO A 103 -6.75 7.83 15.43
N VAL A 104 -5.78 8.50 16.03
CA VAL A 104 -4.88 7.91 17.03
C VAL A 104 -4.84 8.76 18.31
N ARG A 105 -4.58 8.09 19.43
CA ARG A 105 -4.34 8.69 20.74
C ARG A 105 -3.06 8.11 21.34
N PHE A 106 -2.20 8.97 21.87
CA PHE A 106 -0.91 8.59 22.45
C PHE A 106 -0.40 9.70 23.37
N ASP A 107 0.55 9.39 24.24
CA ASP A 107 1.24 10.38 25.05
C ASP A 107 2.51 10.87 24.34
N ASP A 108 2.73 12.18 24.31
CA ASP A 108 3.96 12.76 23.76
C ASP A 108 5.20 12.50 24.63
N ALA A 109 6.37 12.96 24.18
CA ALA A 109 7.63 12.81 24.93
C ALA A 109 7.61 13.48 26.33
N GLN A 110 6.63 14.34 26.62
CA GLN A 110 6.42 14.99 27.91
C GLN A 110 5.30 14.32 28.73
N GLY A 111 4.75 13.20 28.26
CA GLY A 111 3.67 12.46 28.92
C GLY A 111 2.30 13.13 28.80
N ARG A 112 2.10 14.02 27.83
CA ARG A 112 0.81 14.70 27.61
C ARG A 112 -0.02 13.95 26.58
N PRO A 113 -1.32 13.73 26.84
CA PRO A 113 -2.19 13.03 25.91
C PRO A 113 -2.41 13.88 24.65
N GLN A 114 -2.17 13.26 23.49
CA GLN A 114 -2.39 13.83 22.17
C GLN A 114 -3.45 13.03 21.43
N GLN A 115 -4.23 13.72 20.60
CA GLN A 115 -5.13 13.10 19.63
C GLN A 115 -4.83 13.69 18.25
N GLN A 116 -4.54 12.84 17.27
CA GLN A 116 -4.26 13.28 15.91
C GLN A 116 -4.78 12.31 14.85
N GLN A 117 -4.72 12.73 13.59
CA GLN A 117 -4.98 11.88 12.44
C GLN A 117 -3.66 11.41 11.84
N LEU A 118 -3.36 10.12 11.95
CA LEU A 118 -2.18 9.50 11.37
C LEU A 118 -2.35 9.44 9.84
N ARG A 119 -1.57 10.23 9.12
CA ARG A 119 -1.63 10.35 7.66
C ARG A 119 -0.85 9.23 6.99
N LEU A 120 -1.40 8.68 5.90
CA LEU A 120 -0.75 7.64 5.09
C LEU A 120 -0.34 8.14 3.71
N ILE A 121 -1.04 9.16 3.22
CA ILE A 121 -0.80 9.81 1.93
C ILE A 121 -0.72 11.32 2.20
N ASP A 122 0.27 11.98 1.63
CA ASP A 122 0.34 13.45 1.62
C ASP A 122 -0.46 14.00 0.43
N PHE A 123 -1.63 14.56 0.71
CA PHE A 123 -2.47 15.25 -0.27
C PHE A 123 -2.15 16.75 -0.39
N GLY A 124 -1.11 17.23 0.29
CA GLY A 124 -0.66 18.62 0.24
C GLY A 124 0.05 18.98 -1.08
N PRO A 125 0.40 20.26 -1.26
CA PRO A 125 1.07 20.76 -2.47
C PRO A 125 2.43 20.09 -2.74
N ASP A 126 3.13 19.64 -1.69
CA ASP A 126 4.38 18.91 -1.79
C ASP A 126 4.20 17.38 -1.86
N GLY A 127 2.95 16.90 -1.93
CA GLY A 127 2.61 15.47 -1.95
C GLY A 127 3.33 14.68 -3.04
N ALA A 128 3.60 15.29 -4.19
CA ALA A 128 4.35 14.65 -5.28
C ALA A 128 5.82 14.36 -4.92
N LYS A 129 6.41 15.11 -3.98
CA LYS A 129 7.80 14.93 -3.52
C LYS A 129 7.87 14.08 -2.26
N THR A 130 6.87 14.22 -1.39
CA THR A 130 6.84 13.51 -0.11
C THR A 130 6.31 12.10 -0.30
N ASN A 131 5.33 11.83 -1.16
CA ASN A 131 4.86 10.45 -1.36
C ASN A 131 5.90 9.61 -2.10
N LYS A 132 6.00 8.33 -1.71
CA LYS A 132 6.77 7.33 -2.44
C LYS A 132 5.83 6.60 -3.39
N PHE A 133 6.16 6.55 -4.67
CA PHE A 133 5.38 5.86 -5.68
C PHE A 133 6.07 4.55 -6.08
N LEU A 134 5.29 3.48 -6.23
CA LEU A 134 5.78 2.16 -6.60
C LEU A 134 4.91 1.63 -7.75
N ALA A 135 5.58 1.19 -8.82
CA ALA A 135 4.99 0.34 -9.83
C ALA A 135 5.31 -1.13 -9.51
N VAL A 136 4.32 -2.00 -9.62
CA VAL A 136 4.47 -3.45 -9.43
C VAL A 136 4.09 -4.15 -10.73
N THR A 137 4.84 -5.19 -11.12
CA THR A 137 4.36 -6.14 -12.15
C THR A 137 3.28 -7.06 -11.56
N GLN A 138 2.79 -8.02 -12.36
CA GLN A 138 1.69 -8.93 -12.01
C GLN A 138 1.84 -9.46 -10.59
N LEU A 139 0.77 -9.25 -9.80
CA LEU A 139 0.76 -9.55 -8.38
C LEU A 139 -0.31 -10.59 -8.08
N TRP A 140 0.11 -11.80 -7.73
CA TRP A 140 -0.83 -12.84 -7.33
C TRP A 140 -1.55 -12.48 -6.01
N ILE A 141 -2.88 -12.43 -6.06
CA ILE A 141 -3.75 -12.23 -4.90
C ILE A 141 -4.76 -13.39 -4.83
N LYS A 142 -4.82 -14.03 -3.66
CA LYS A 142 -5.77 -15.12 -3.42
C LYS A 142 -7.07 -14.55 -2.86
N CYS A 143 -8.14 -14.64 -3.63
CA CYS A 143 -9.49 -14.36 -3.13
C CYS A 143 -9.98 -15.45 -2.17
N THR A 144 -10.78 -15.05 -1.17
CA THR A 144 -11.48 -15.97 -0.26
C THR A 144 -12.76 -16.55 -0.88
N SER A 145 -13.23 -16.00 -2.01
CA SER A 145 -14.25 -16.61 -2.86
C SER A 145 -13.62 -17.61 -3.83
N PRO A 146 -14.33 -18.65 -4.28
CA PRO A 146 -13.77 -19.75 -5.09
C PRO A 146 -13.21 -19.33 -6.46
N THR A 147 -13.36 -18.07 -6.88
CA THR A 147 -12.80 -17.54 -8.13
C THR A 147 -11.59 -16.68 -7.82
N ALA A 148 -10.39 -17.21 -8.08
CA ALA A 148 -9.17 -16.39 -8.12
C ALA A 148 -9.23 -15.49 -9.37
N LEU A 149 -8.92 -14.21 -9.22
CA LEU A 149 -8.70 -13.26 -10.30
C LEU A 149 -7.23 -12.84 -10.23
N ALA A 150 -6.55 -12.83 -11.36
CA ALA A 150 -5.18 -12.34 -11.49
C ALA A 150 -5.22 -11.10 -12.39
N ASP A 151 -4.56 -10.04 -11.95
CA ASP A 151 -4.21 -8.87 -12.75
C ASP A 151 -2.68 -8.73 -12.75
#